data_AF-A0A7X6XHS9-F1
#
_entry.id   AF-A0A7X6XHS9-F1
#
_cell.length_a   1.000
_cell.length_b   1.000
_cell.length_c   1.000
_cell.angle_alpha   90.00
_cell.angle_beta   90.00
_cell.angle_gamma   90.00
#
_symmetry.space_group_name_H-M   'P 1'
#
loop_
_entity.id
_entity.type
_entity.pdbx_description
1 polymer ?
#
loop_
_entity_poly.entity_id
_entity_poly.type
_entity_poly.pdbx_seq_one_letter_code
_entity_poly.pdbx_strand_id
1 'polypeptide(L)'
;MNEQYISEMITYLNGSKKDIDLNQIVDYYLYKKEVQLKEMNKRKLSRLMISKLNYEIRSEYKSSELLGFKVKVGDICYVDFGRAYISEAGYQHFGIIIGYCNSKALVVPMSSNPLMYNQSYCQSTFPRGKKHLYRLPTLNGLHKKSVLFLNDTKYINTARIIEVKGHIPVKSNLFKDILDRVRKLA
;
A
#
# COMPACT_ATOMS: atom_id res chain seq x y z
N MET A 1 -23.34 17.09 -7.65
CA MET A 1 -22.53 17.26 -8.88
C MET A 1 -21.49 16.16 -9.05
N ASN A 2 -20.52 15.98 -8.13
CA ASN A 2 -19.52 14.90 -8.26
C ASN A 2 -20.15 13.49 -8.27
N GLU A 3 -21.15 13.25 -7.40
CA GLU A 3 -21.88 11.98 -7.34
C GLU A 3 -22.77 11.74 -8.56
N GLN A 4 -23.21 12.80 -9.23
CA GLN A 4 -24.03 12.69 -10.45
C GLN A 4 -23.20 12.09 -11.59
N TYR A 5 -22.01 12.65 -11.87
CA TYR A 5 -21.14 12.11 -12.92
C TYR A 5 -20.69 10.68 -12.63
N ILE A 6 -20.45 10.33 -11.37
CA ILE A 6 -20.17 8.94 -10.96
C ILE A 6 -21.36 8.03 -11.28
N SER A 7 -22.59 8.43 -10.91
CA SER A 7 -23.81 7.66 -11.20
C SER A 7 -24.04 7.47 -12.71
N GLU A 8 -23.81 8.51 -13.51
CA GLU A 8 -23.92 8.44 -14.96
C GLU A 8 -22.91 7.46 -15.58
N MET A 9 -21.65 7.49 -15.15
CA MET A 9 -20.64 6.52 -15.61
C MET A 9 -20.97 5.08 -15.19
N ILE A 10 -21.48 4.88 -13.97
CA ILE A 10 -21.89 3.54 -13.49
C ILE A 10 -23.04 3.00 -14.32
N THR A 11 -24.07 3.81 -14.57
CA THR A 11 -25.24 3.40 -15.37
C THR A 11 -24.88 3.14 -16.84
N TYR A 12 -23.91 3.87 -17.40
CA TYR A 12 -23.35 3.59 -18.72
C TYR A 12 -22.59 2.26 -18.76
N LEU A 13 -21.67 2.01 -17.81
CA LEU A 13 -20.91 0.75 -17.74
C LEU A 13 -21.80 -0.47 -17.52
N ASN A 14 -22.93 -0.31 -16.82
CA ASN A 14 -23.92 -1.35 -16.61
C ASN A 14 -24.92 -1.48 -17.77
N GLY A 15 -24.80 -0.68 -18.83
CA GLY A 15 -25.67 -0.70 -20.01
C GLY A 15 -27.09 -0.13 -19.79
N SER A 16 -27.39 0.40 -18.60
CA SER A 16 -28.68 1.04 -18.30
C SER A 16 -28.85 2.40 -18.98
N LYS A 17 -27.73 3.06 -19.31
CA LYS A 17 -27.69 4.27 -20.12
C LYS A 17 -26.90 3.98 -21.40
N LYS A 18 -27.45 4.34 -22.56
CA LYS A 18 -26.84 4.04 -23.87
C LYS A 18 -25.68 4.96 -24.23
N ASP A 19 -25.67 6.18 -23.67
CA ASP A 19 -24.68 7.20 -23.99
C ASP A 19 -24.44 8.15 -22.82
N ILE A 20 -23.23 8.73 -22.75
CA ILE A 20 -22.83 9.74 -21.75
C ILE A 20 -21.90 10.76 -22.40
N ASP A 21 -21.99 12.02 -21.97
CA ASP A 21 -21.05 13.04 -22.39
C ASP A 21 -19.74 12.92 -21.58
N LEU A 22 -18.84 12.07 -22.07
CA LEU A 22 -17.53 11.88 -21.45
C LEU A 22 -16.67 13.13 -21.49
N ASN A 23 -16.81 14.00 -22.50
CA ASN A 23 -16.01 15.22 -22.60
C ASN A 23 -16.35 16.17 -21.45
N GLN A 24 -17.64 16.37 -21.17
CA GLN A 24 -18.07 17.18 -20.03
C GLN A 24 -17.54 16.63 -18.69
N ILE A 25 -17.57 15.31 -18.52
CA ILE A 25 -17.07 14.65 -17.30
C ILE A 25 -15.54 14.83 -17.17
N VAL A 26 -14.81 14.67 -18.27
CA VAL A 26 -13.35 14.86 -18.32
C VAL A 26 -12.98 16.31 -18.01
N ASP A 27 -13.63 17.28 -18.63
CA ASP A 27 -13.38 18.72 -18.39
C ASP A 27 -13.61 19.08 -16.91
N TYR A 28 -14.71 18.58 -16.33
CA TYR A 28 -14.97 18.76 -14.91
C TYR A 28 -13.89 18.13 -14.03
N TYR A 29 -13.46 16.90 -14.36
CA TYR A 29 -12.40 16.22 -13.63
C TYR A 29 -11.08 17.00 -13.70
N LEU A 30 -10.69 17.45 -14.89
CA LEU A 30 -9.45 18.21 -15.11
C LEU A 30 -9.47 19.51 -14.31
N TYR A 31 -10.56 20.27 -14.37
CA TYR A 31 -10.75 21.49 -13.57
C TYR A 31 -10.60 21.22 -12.07
N LYS A 32 -11.33 20.25 -11.52
CA LYS A 32 -11.23 19.88 -10.10
C LYS A 32 -9.84 19.39 -9.73
N LYS A 33 -9.20 18.65 -10.63
CA LYS A 33 -7.88 18.11 -10.39
C LYS A 33 -6.82 19.20 -10.36
N GLU A 34 -6.89 20.16 -11.26
CA GLU A 34 -6.00 21.31 -11.29
C GLU A 34 -6.04 22.11 -9.99
N VAL A 35 -7.24 22.47 -9.52
CA VAL A 35 -7.42 23.17 -8.24
C VAL A 35 -6.82 22.37 -7.08
N GLN A 36 -7.15 21.07 -6.99
CA GLN A 36 -6.62 20.20 -5.95
C GLN A 36 -5.09 20.11 -5.96
N LEU A 37 -4.47 20.05 -7.15
CA LEU A 37 -3.01 19.94 -7.27
C LEU A 37 -2.32 21.24 -6.84
N LYS A 38 -2.88 22.40 -7.17
CA LYS A 38 -2.35 23.72 -6.77
C LYS A 38 -2.39 23.94 -5.25
N GLU A 39 -3.42 23.44 -4.59
CA GLU A 39 -3.59 23.58 -3.13
C GLU A 39 -2.79 22.53 -2.32
N MET A 40 -2.28 21.48 -2.97
CA MET A 40 -1.64 20.37 -2.27
C MET A 40 -0.22 20.72 -1.81
N ASN A 41 0.09 20.43 -0.54
CA ASN A 41 1.46 20.60 -0.06
C ASN A 41 2.46 19.73 -0.85
N LYS A 42 3.68 20.24 -1.01
CA LYS A 42 4.75 19.62 -1.82
C LYS A 42 4.96 18.14 -1.49
N ARG A 43 4.99 17.78 -0.20
CA ARG A 43 5.25 16.39 0.23
C ARG A 43 4.14 15.42 -0.20
N LYS A 44 2.87 15.82 -0.07
CA LYS A 44 1.72 15.01 -0.50
C LYS A 44 1.65 14.95 -2.03
N LEU A 45 1.94 16.07 -2.70
CA LEU A 45 2.02 16.14 -4.16
C LEU A 45 3.10 15.20 -4.71
N SER A 46 4.31 15.21 -4.15
CA SER A 46 5.39 14.31 -4.60
C SER A 46 4.99 12.83 -4.51
N ARG A 47 4.38 12.41 -3.40
CA ARG A 47 3.89 11.02 -3.25
C ARG A 47 2.86 10.65 -4.31
N LEU A 48 1.91 11.55 -4.56
CA LEU A 48 0.90 11.37 -5.60
C LEU A 48 1.54 11.25 -6.98
N MET A 49 2.49 12.12 -7.32
CA MET A 49 3.15 12.10 -8.62
C MET A 49 3.99 10.84 -8.82
N ILE A 50 4.73 10.41 -7.79
CA ILE A 50 5.47 9.13 -7.86
C ILE A 50 4.51 7.97 -8.13
N SER A 51 3.37 7.88 -7.43
CA SER A 51 2.40 6.81 -7.68
C SER A 51 1.79 6.87 -9.08
N LYS A 52 1.52 8.07 -9.61
CA LYS A 52 1.00 8.22 -10.97
C LYS A 52 1.99 7.74 -12.01
N LEU A 53 3.24 8.24 -11.94
CA LEU A 53 4.29 7.87 -12.89
C LEU A 53 4.63 6.38 -12.78
N ASN A 54 4.69 5.82 -11.57
CA ASN A 54 4.87 4.38 -11.39
C ASN A 54 3.74 3.58 -12.03
N TYR A 55 2.48 4.03 -11.90
CA TYR A 55 1.36 3.36 -12.55
C TYR A 55 1.50 3.42 -14.07
N GLU A 56 1.74 4.60 -14.65
CA GLU A 56 1.90 4.80 -16.10
C GLU A 56 3.03 3.94 -16.69
N ILE A 57 4.13 3.75 -15.96
CA ILE A 57 5.29 2.99 -16.43
C ILE A 57 5.12 1.48 -16.18
N ARG A 58 4.45 1.08 -15.10
CA ARG A 58 4.53 -0.30 -14.57
C ARG A 58 3.20 -1.06 -14.58
N SER A 59 2.06 -0.44 -14.90
CA SER A 59 0.73 -1.08 -14.82
C SER A 59 0.59 -2.32 -15.70
N GLU A 60 1.25 -2.31 -16.86
CA GLU A 60 1.18 -3.40 -17.84
C GLU A 60 2.06 -4.61 -17.47
N TYR A 61 2.91 -4.48 -16.44
CA TYR A 61 3.76 -5.56 -16.00
C TYR A 61 3.01 -6.50 -15.05
N LYS A 62 2.97 -7.79 -15.41
CA LYS A 62 2.33 -8.83 -14.60
C LYS A 62 3.11 -9.19 -13.32
N SER A 63 4.40 -8.85 -13.25
CA SER A 63 5.26 -9.15 -12.12
C SER A 63 6.53 -8.28 -12.10
N SER A 64 7.23 -8.26 -10.97
CA SER A 64 8.57 -7.68 -10.85
C SER A 64 9.62 -8.38 -11.70
N GLU A 65 9.43 -9.66 -12.04
CA GLU A 65 10.41 -10.41 -12.82
C GLU A 65 10.52 -9.87 -14.25
N LEU A 66 9.39 -9.43 -14.82
CA LEU A 66 9.36 -8.72 -16.11
C LEU A 66 10.02 -7.33 -16.04
N LEU A 67 10.19 -6.79 -14.83
CA LEU A 67 10.96 -5.57 -14.57
C LEU A 67 12.44 -5.88 -14.23
N GLY A 68 12.86 -7.15 -14.36
CA GLY A 68 14.26 -7.57 -14.22
C GLY A 68 14.68 -7.97 -12.81
N PHE A 69 13.77 -8.09 -11.83
CA PHE A 69 14.15 -8.49 -10.46
C PHE A 69 13.15 -9.43 -9.77
N LYS A 70 13.69 -10.26 -8.89
CA LYS A 70 12.91 -11.26 -8.13
C LYS A 70 12.71 -10.80 -6.70
N VAL A 71 11.54 -11.13 -6.17
CA VAL A 71 11.17 -10.88 -4.77
C VAL A 71 10.80 -12.22 -4.13
N LYS A 72 11.11 -12.38 -2.85
CA LYS A 72 10.91 -13.61 -2.08
C LYS A 72 10.13 -13.34 -0.79
N VAL A 73 9.53 -14.39 -0.26
CA VAL A 73 8.93 -14.37 1.08
C VAL A 73 10.01 -14.03 2.11
N GLY A 74 9.71 -13.11 3.03
CA GLY A 74 10.66 -12.57 3.99
C GLY A 74 11.28 -11.24 3.57
N ASP A 75 11.19 -10.85 2.29
CA ASP A 75 11.77 -9.60 1.82
C ASP A 75 11.05 -8.38 2.40
N ILE A 76 11.83 -7.38 2.80
CA ILE A 76 11.35 -6.05 3.17
C ILE A 76 11.54 -5.15 1.95
N CYS A 77 10.42 -4.72 1.38
CA CYS A 77 10.36 -4.03 0.10
C CYS A 77 9.90 -2.59 0.30
N TYR A 78 10.44 -1.68 -0.51
CA TYR A 78 9.82 -0.37 -0.74
C TYR A 78 8.76 -0.54 -1.84
N VAL A 79 7.51 -0.20 -1.52
CA VAL A 79 6.33 -0.58 -2.31
C VAL A 79 5.48 0.65 -2.59
N ASP A 80 4.94 0.73 -3.81
CA ASP A 80 3.90 1.68 -4.16
C ASP A 80 2.50 1.09 -3.98
N PHE A 81 1.86 1.42 -2.85
CA PHE A 81 0.49 1.01 -2.57
C PHE A 81 -0.55 1.81 -3.36
N GLY A 82 -0.15 2.87 -4.07
CA GLY A 82 -1.06 3.75 -4.80
C GLY A 82 -1.93 4.59 -3.89
N ARG A 83 -2.86 5.35 -4.46
CA ARG A 83 -3.78 6.17 -3.66
C ARG A 83 -4.72 5.27 -2.85
N ALA A 84 -4.86 5.55 -1.56
CA ALA A 84 -5.63 4.75 -0.63
C ALA A 84 -6.63 5.61 0.17
N TYR A 85 -7.65 4.97 0.76
CA TYR A 85 -8.61 5.64 1.65
C TYR A 85 -7.97 5.93 3.02
N ILE A 86 -8.66 6.74 3.84
CA ILE A 86 -8.21 6.97 5.21
C ILE A 86 -8.17 5.62 5.95
N SER A 87 -7.11 5.41 6.73
CA SER A 87 -6.78 4.18 7.47
C SER A 87 -6.15 3.05 6.66
N GLU A 88 -5.98 3.22 5.35
CA GLU A 88 -5.17 2.33 4.52
C GLU A 88 -3.77 2.92 4.30
N ALA A 89 -2.76 2.06 4.17
CA ALA A 89 -1.45 2.44 3.68
C ALA A 89 -1.56 2.77 2.19
N GLY A 90 -1.32 4.04 1.87
CA GLY A 90 -1.29 4.55 0.51
C GLY A 90 0.05 5.19 0.16
N TYR A 91 0.32 5.29 -1.13
CA TYR A 91 1.57 5.76 -1.72
C TYR A 91 2.75 4.88 -1.31
N GLN A 92 3.94 5.46 -1.28
CA GLN A 92 5.17 4.72 -1.09
C GLN A 92 5.45 4.46 0.39
N HIS A 93 5.44 3.19 0.76
CA HIS A 93 5.76 2.70 2.10
C HIS A 93 6.61 1.45 2.01
N PHE A 94 7.29 1.11 3.10
CA PHE A 94 7.85 -0.22 3.21
C PHE A 94 6.75 -1.25 3.46
N GLY A 95 7.00 -2.49 3.10
CA GLY A 95 6.18 -3.63 3.47
C GLY A 95 7.00 -4.92 3.48
N ILE A 96 6.58 -5.90 4.27
CA ILE A 96 7.19 -7.23 4.29
C ILE A 96 6.35 -8.21 3.49
N ILE A 97 7.01 -9.00 2.64
CA ILE A 97 6.38 -10.08 1.89
C ILE A 97 6.22 -11.30 2.80
N ILE A 98 4.98 -11.70 3.07
CA ILE A 98 4.68 -12.82 3.97
C ILE A 98 4.12 -14.04 3.25
N GLY A 99 3.81 -13.93 1.96
CA GLY A 99 3.30 -15.03 1.16
C GLY A 99 3.18 -14.69 -0.31
N TYR A 100 2.82 -15.70 -1.11
CA TYR A 100 2.54 -15.57 -2.54
C TYR A 100 1.30 -16.36 -2.89
N CYS A 101 0.45 -15.81 -3.75
CA CYS A 101 -0.68 -16.50 -4.33
C CYS A 101 -0.94 -15.96 -5.74
N ASN A 102 -1.05 -16.85 -6.74
CA ASN A 102 -1.37 -16.51 -8.12
C ASN A 102 -0.63 -15.28 -8.66
N SER A 103 0.72 -15.32 -8.60
CA SER A 103 1.61 -14.23 -9.04
C SER A 103 1.47 -12.90 -8.29
N LYS A 104 0.74 -12.85 -7.19
CA LYS A 104 0.65 -11.71 -6.26
C LYS A 104 1.41 -12.01 -4.98
N ALA A 105 2.06 -10.99 -4.45
CA ALA A 105 2.68 -11.04 -3.13
C ALA A 105 1.67 -10.63 -2.05
N LEU A 106 1.59 -11.39 -0.97
CA LEU A 106 0.88 -11.00 0.25
C LEU A 106 1.83 -10.12 1.09
N VAL A 107 1.44 -8.87 1.33
CA VAL A 107 2.31 -7.87 1.93
C VAL A 107 1.67 -7.26 3.17
N VAL A 108 2.47 -7.09 4.21
CA VAL A 108 2.09 -6.32 5.41
C VAL A 108 2.76 -4.94 5.36
N PRO A 109 2.01 -3.83 5.25
CA PRO A 109 2.58 -2.49 5.22
C PRO A 109 3.30 -2.11 6.52
N MET A 110 4.30 -1.23 6.41
CA MET A 110 5.16 -0.79 7.49
C MET A 110 5.21 0.74 7.60
N SER A 111 5.30 1.23 8.84
CA SER A 111 5.56 2.65 9.13
C SER A 111 6.67 2.81 10.14
N SER A 112 7.43 3.90 10.00
CA SER A 112 8.38 4.37 11.02
C SER A 112 7.80 5.52 11.85
N ASN A 113 6.47 5.69 11.90
CA ASN A 113 5.83 6.75 12.68
C ASN A 113 5.95 6.42 14.20
N PRO A 114 6.63 7.26 14.99
CA PRO A 114 6.81 7.02 16.42
C PRO A 114 5.50 6.88 17.20
N LEU A 115 4.43 7.60 16.80
CA LEU A 115 3.13 7.50 17.46
C LEU A 115 2.52 6.11 17.31
N MET A 116 2.62 5.53 16.10
CA MET A 116 2.10 4.19 15.82
C MET A 116 2.93 3.14 16.55
N TYR A 117 4.25 3.32 16.59
CA TYR A 117 5.15 2.47 17.37
C TYR A 117 4.76 2.48 18.86
N ASN A 118 4.56 3.66 19.46
CA ASN A 118 4.26 3.77 20.89
C ASN A 118 2.86 3.22 21.25
N GLN A 119 1.89 3.29 20.35
CA GLN A 119 0.53 2.77 20.57
C GLN A 119 0.40 1.26 20.34
N SER A 120 1.38 0.62 19.70
CA SER A 120 1.30 -0.79 19.35
C SER A 120 1.40 -1.72 20.56
N TYR A 121 0.69 -2.84 20.50
CA TYR A 121 0.63 -3.82 21.57
C TYR A 121 2.00 -4.47 21.83
N CYS A 122 2.36 -4.58 23.10
CA CYS A 122 3.52 -5.35 23.57
C CYS A 122 3.14 -6.01 24.89
N GLN A 123 3.15 -7.34 24.97
CA GLN A 123 2.68 -8.06 26.17
C GLN A 123 3.44 -7.64 27.43
N SER A 124 4.76 -7.41 27.33
CA SER A 124 5.60 -7.08 28.48
C SER A 124 5.55 -5.60 28.89
N THR A 125 5.36 -4.67 27.94
CA THR A 125 5.50 -3.22 28.22
C THR A 125 4.25 -2.40 27.95
N PHE A 126 3.32 -2.88 27.13
CA PHE A 126 2.07 -2.18 26.82
C PHE A 126 0.95 -3.16 26.40
N PRO A 127 0.41 -3.96 27.34
CA PRO A 127 -0.56 -5.02 27.04
C PRO A 127 -1.93 -4.49 26.57
N ARG A 128 -2.23 -3.21 26.80
CA ARG A 128 -3.44 -2.53 26.29
C ARG A 128 -3.23 -1.86 24.92
N GLY A 129 -2.08 -2.04 24.29
CA GLY A 129 -1.80 -1.45 22.99
C GLY A 129 -2.64 -2.03 21.86
N LYS A 130 -2.55 -1.38 20.70
CA LYS A 130 -3.27 -1.77 19.47
C LYS A 130 -2.71 -3.09 18.94
N LYS A 131 -3.53 -4.15 18.98
CA LYS A 131 -3.14 -5.51 18.55
C LYS A 131 -2.89 -5.65 17.05
N HIS A 132 -3.51 -4.80 16.23
CA HIS A 132 -3.28 -4.74 14.78
C HIS A 132 -1.93 -4.11 14.41
N LEU A 133 -1.21 -3.54 15.37
CA LEU A 133 0.13 -3.00 15.17
C LEU A 133 1.18 -3.94 15.79
N TYR A 134 2.20 -4.29 15.02
CA TYR A 134 3.27 -5.19 15.44
C TYR A 134 4.63 -4.48 15.44
N ARG A 135 5.29 -4.38 16.60
CA ARG A 135 6.62 -3.76 16.72
C ARG A 135 7.66 -4.70 16.14
N LEU A 136 8.41 -4.22 15.16
CA LEU A 136 9.61 -4.93 14.73
C LEU A 136 10.76 -4.64 15.71
N PRO A 137 11.61 -5.64 15.98
CA PRO A 137 12.91 -5.38 16.59
C PRO A 137 13.77 -4.54 15.65
N THR A 138 14.94 -4.10 16.12
CA THR A 138 15.95 -3.52 15.22
C THR A 138 16.38 -4.57 14.21
N LEU A 139 16.26 -4.26 12.92
CA LEU A 139 16.63 -5.13 11.82
C LEU A 139 17.76 -4.50 11.01
N ASN A 140 18.70 -5.32 10.55
CA ASN A 140 19.76 -4.86 9.64
C ASN A 140 19.13 -4.30 8.35
N GLY A 141 19.58 -3.11 7.94
CA GLY A 141 19.02 -2.38 6.79
C GLY A 141 17.83 -1.46 7.13
N LEU A 142 17.29 -1.52 8.36
CA LEU A 142 16.26 -0.58 8.84
C LEU A 142 16.82 0.36 9.91
N HIS A 143 17.02 1.62 9.53
CA HIS A 143 17.58 2.64 10.43
C HIS A 143 16.59 3.22 11.45
N LYS A 144 15.30 2.84 11.38
CA LYS A 144 14.25 3.37 12.24
C LYS A 144 13.42 2.26 12.85
N LYS A 145 13.04 2.45 14.13
CA LYS A 145 12.01 1.65 14.79
C LYS A 145 10.75 1.66 13.92
N SER A 146 10.25 0.47 13.63
CA SER A 146 9.20 0.29 12.65
C SER A 146 8.10 -0.61 13.18
N VAL A 147 6.89 -0.40 12.67
CA VAL A 147 5.68 -1.12 13.06
C VAL A 147 4.96 -1.62 11.82
N LEU A 148 4.51 -2.87 11.85
CA LEU A 148 3.67 -3.45 10.81
C LEU A 148 2.19 -3.20 11.09
N PHE A 149 1.43 -2.90 10.04
CA PHE A 149 -0.03 -2.76 10.06
C PHE A 149 -0.65 -4.09 9.63
N LEU A 150 -0.84 -4.98 10.60
CA LEU A 150 -1.31 -6.35 10.34
C LEU A 150 -2.71 -6.37 9.72
N ASN A 151 -3.58 -5.44 10.12
CA ASN A 151 -4.94 -5.30 9.58
C ASN A 151 -5.00 -4.72 8.17
N ASP A 152 -3.87 -4.25 7.64
CA ASP A 152 -3.77 -3.71 6.29
C ASP A 152 -2.98 -4.65 5.35
N THR A 153 -2.90 -5.93 5.75
CA THR A 153 -2.32 -6.99 4.94
C THR A 153 -3.13 -7.16 3.66
N LYS A 154 -2.45 -7.14 2.50
CA LYS A 154 -3.12 -7.24 1.21
C LYS A 154 -2.27 -7.91 0.14
N TYR A 155 -2.94 -8.51 -0.85
CA TYR A 155 -2.28 -8.98 -2.06
C TYR A 155 -1.99 -7.81 -3.00
N ILE A 156 -0.75 -7.74 -3.50
CA ILE A 156 -0.33 -6.78 -4.51
C ILE A 156 0.31 -7.48 -5.70
N ASN A 157 0.23 -6.86 -6.88
CA ASN A 157 1.11 -7.21 -8.00
C ASN A 157 2.56 -6.82 -7.62
N THR A 158 3.52 -7.73 -7.80
CA THR A 158 4.94 -7.46 -7.50
C THR A 158 5.55 -6.35 -8.36
N ALA A 159 4.95 -6.00 -9.50
CA ALA A 159 5.33 -4.81 -10.28
C ALA A 159 5.24 -3.50 -9.48
N ARG A 160 4.44 -3.46 -8.40
CA ARG A 160 4.35 -2.32 -7.45
C ARG A 160 5.56 -2.20 -6.53
N ILE A 161 6.39 -3.23 -6.42
CA ILE A 161 7.61 -3.20 -5.62
C ILE A 161 8.63 -2.36 -6.38
N ILE A 162 9.22 -1.37 -5.71
CA ILE A 162 10.23 -0.48 -6.28
C ILE A 162 11.62 -1.07 -6.02
N GLU A 163 11.86 -1.54 -4.80
CA GLU A 163 13.18 -2.02 -4.38
C GLU A 163 13.08 -2.98 -3.17
N VAL A 164 14.02 -3.92 -3.06
CA VAL A 164 14.21 -4.75 -1.86
C VAL A 164 15.28 -4.10 -0.98
N LYS A 165 14.97 -3.84 0.29
CA LYS A 165 15.88 -3.18 1.26
C LYS A 165 16.41 -4.11 2.35
N GLY A 166 15.85 -5.30 2.51
CA GLY A 166 16.27 -6.23 3.54
C GLY A 166 15.49 -7.54 3.46
N HIS A 167 15.82 -8.46 4.37
CA HIS A 167 15.22 -9.78 4.41
C HIS A 167 15.12 -10.29 5.85
N ILE A 168 13.96 -10.81 6.23
CA ILE A 168 13.76 -11.57 7.48
C ILE A 168 13.74 -13.05 7.11
N PRO A 169 14.65 -13.88 7.69
CA PRO A 169 14.67 -15.30 7.40
C PRO A 169 13.32 -15.96 7.72
N VAL A 170 12.74 -16.65 6.74
CA VAL A 170 11.40 -17.28 6.84
C VAL A 170 11.31 -18.32 7.97
N LYS A 171 12.43 -18.97 8.29
CA LYS A 171 12.51 -19.95 9.38
C LYS A 171 12.66 -19.32 10.77
N SER A 172 12.90 -18.01 10.86
CA SER A 172 13.10 -17.31 12.13
C SER A 172 11.82 -17.25 12.97
N ASN A 173 11.97 -17.19 14.29
CA ASN A 173 10.85 -17.03 15.21
C ASN A 173 10.09 -15.72 14.97
N LEU A 174 10.80 -14.65 14.60
CA LEU A 174 10.19 -13.36 14.26
C LEU A 174 9.22 -13.51 13.08
N PHE A 175 9.67 -14.14 11.99
CA PHE A 175 8.82 -14.31 10.80
C PHE A 175 7.60 -15.19 11.09
N LYS A 176 7.77 -16.28 11.83
CA LYS A 176 6.67 -17.16 12.24
C LYS A 176 5.65 -16.43 13.12
N ASP A 177 6.11 -15.63 14.08
CA ASP A 177 5.24 -14.85 14.96
C ASP A 177 4.44 -13.80 14.18
N ILE A 178 5.05 -13.12 13.20
CA ILE A 178 4.34 -12.21 12.29
C ILE A 178 3.22 -12.95 11.55
N LEU A 179 3.51 -14.11 10.97
CA LEU A 179 2.50 -14.92 10.27
C LEU A 179 1.34 -15.32 11.18
N ASP A 180 1.65 -15.82 12.38
CA ASP A 180 0.63 -16.25 13.34
C ASP A 180 -0.21 -15.06 13.83
N ARG A 181 0.40 -13.88 13.99
CA ARG A 181 -0.31 -12.65 14.35
C ARG A 181 -1.23 -12.15 13.24
N VAL A 182 -0.83 -12.25 11.98
CA VAL A 182 -1.72 -11.95 10.84
C VAL A 182 -2.89 -12.92 10.80
N ARG A 183 -2.63 -14.23 10.93
CA ARG A 183 -3.68 -15.28 10.92
C ARG A 183 -4.71 -15.10 12.03
N LYS A 184 -4.30 -14.65 13.23
CA LYS A 184 -5.20 -14.43 14.37
C LYS A 184 -6.06 -13.17 14.26
N LEU A 185 -5.77 -12.29 13.30
CA LEU A 185 -6.52 -11.03 13.09
C LEU A 185 -7.52 -11.12 11.93
N ALA A 186 -7.35 -12.10 11.03
CA ALA A 186 -8.28 -12.43 9.96
C ALA A 186 -9.38 -13.37 10.47
#